data_AF-D0LYA0-F1
#
_entry.id   AF-D0LYA0-F1
#
_cell.length_a   1.000
_cell.length_b   1.000
_cell.length_c   1.000
_cell.angle_alpha   90.00
_cell.angle_beta   90.00
_cell.angle_gamma   90.00
#
_symmetry.space_group_name_H-M   'P 1'
#
loop_
_entity.id
_entity.type
_entity.pdbx_description
1 polymer ?
#
loop_
_entity_poly.entity_id
_entity_poly.type
_entity_poly.pdbx_seq_one_letter_code
_entity_poly.pdbx_strand_id
1 'polypeptide(L)'
;MLRAASVRPDVAIVCACALGGCFLPPSLSPEGEADAAPNSVPVILETTFPSGSVLAIRKDEQEPVTITVRDLDLSDDVFVYFYVDYGQPENGPPLNECTGPAGQVDRTLNCDINSLCFSIPLPDTGQHFLEAVVTDQARLRSGSPSNRAFPEGTGISQRAWLMTCRE
;
A
#
# COMPACT_ATOMS: atom_id res chain seq x y z
N MET A 1 35.19 -98.81 7.89
CA MET A 1 34.22 -99.20 6.85
C MET A 1 33.34 -98.01 6.53
N LEU A 2 33.05 -97.82 5.23
CA LEU A 2 32.27 -96.75 4.59
C LEU A 2 31.10 -96.15 5.40
N ARG A 3 30.84 -94.84 5.26
CA ARG A 3 29.79 -94.30 4.36
C ARG A 3 29.68 -92.77 4.41
N ALA A 4 29.43 -92.21 3.24
CA ALA A 4 29.08 -90.81 2.98
C ALA A 4 27.59 -90.52 3.25
N ALA A 5 27.28 -89.26 3.57
CA ALA A 5 26.01 -88.56 3.34
C ALA A 5 26.20 -87.12 3.86
N SER A 6 25.61 -86.03 3.36
CA SER A 6 24.77 -85.73 2.21
C SER A 6 24.67 -84.20 2.26
N VAL A 7 25.06 -83.50 1.19
CA VAL A 7 24.89 -82.04 1.07
C VAL A 7 23.46 -81.73 0.63
N ARG A 8 22.85 -80.67 1.22
CA ARG A 8 21.83 -79.75 0.66
C ARG A 8 21.12 -79.02 1.83
N PRO A 9 20.38 -77.93 1.60
CA PRO A 9 20.73 -76.67 0.96
C PRO A 9 20.36 -75.47 1.88
N ASP A 10 20.56 -74.27 1.36
CA ASP A 10 20.11 -72.95 1.82
C ASP A 10 19.04 -72.86 2.91
N VAL A 11 19.36 -72.11 3.99
CA VAL A 11 18.37 -71.27 4.67
C VAL A 11 18.96 -69.87 4.83
N ALA A 12 18.30 -68.96 4.14
CA ALA A 12 18.63 -67.55 4.04
C ALA A 12 18.68 -66.84 5.40
N ILE A 13 19.70 -66.02 5.57
CA ILE A 13 19.77 -65.00 6.62
C ILE A 13 18.76 -63.92 6.26
N VAL A 14 17.57 -63.98 6.86
CA VAL A 14 16.65 -62.83 6.90
C VAL A 14 17.08 -61.95 8.07
N CYS A 15 18.00 -61.02 7.81
CA CYS A 15 18.32 -59.94 8.71
C CYS A 15 17.29 -58.83 8.50
N ALA A 16 16.11 -58.98 9.11
CA ALA A 16 15.11 -57.94 9.20
C ALA A 16 15.30 -57.17 10.51
N CYS A 17 16.02 -56.06 10.44
CA CYS A 17 16.02 -55.03 11.50
C CYS A 17 16.12 -53.65 10.84
N ALA A 18 14.93 -53.07 10.67
CA ALA A 18 14.62 -51.64 10.69
C ALA A 18 15.74 -50.66 10.28
N LEU A 19 15.70 -50.24 9.01
CA LEU A 19 16.09 -48.89 8.65
C LEU A 19 15.13 -47.93 9.35
N GLY A 20 15.47 -47.54 10.58
CA GLY A 20 14.86 -46.43 11.30
C GLY A 20 15.17 -45.13 10.58
N GLY A 21 14.50 -44.91 9.44
CA GLY A 21 14.43 -43.61 8.80
C GLY A 21 13.51 -42.73 9.62
N CYS A 22 14.06 -42.04 10.62
CA CYS A 22 13.44 -40.82 11.09
C CYS A 22 13.47 -39.84 9.91
N PHE A 23 12.34 -39.74 9.20
CA PHE A 23 12.03 -38.58 8.38
C PHE A 23 12.02 -37.37 9.32
N LEU A 24 13.16 -36.69 9.45
CA LEU A 24 13.19 -35.34 9.97
C LEU A 24 12.43 -34.50 8.94
N PRO A 25 11.26 -33.91 9.28
CA PRO A 25 10.68 -32.90 8.40
C PRO A 25 11.74 -31.80 8.23
N PRO A 26 11.88 -31.22 7.02
CA PRO A 26 12.77 -30.08 6.85
C PRO A 26 12.42 -29.06 7.93
N SER A 27 13.45 -28.56 8.63
CA SER A 27 13.29 -27.43 9.53
C SER A 27 12.70 -26.31 8.69
N LEU A 28 11.42 -26.01 8.91
CA LEU A 28 10.85 -24.73 8.54
C LEU A 28 11.61 -23.71 9.38
N SER A 29 12.77 -23.26 8.91
CA SER A 29 13.37 -22.04 9.39
C SER A 29 12.40 -20.94 8.98
N PRO A 30 11.78 -20.19 9.90
CA PRO A 30 11.10 -18.94 9.56
C PRO A 30 12.10 -17.85 9.17
N GLU A 31 13.31 -18.21 8.70
CA GLU A 31 14.37 -17.28 8.29
C GLU A 31 14.22 -16.83 6.83
N GLY A 32 13.11 -17.17 6.16
CA GLY A 32 12.86 -16.82 4.77
C GLY A 32 11.48 -16.21 4.50
N GLU A 33 10.53 -16.37 5.41
CA GLU A 33 9.30 -15.57 5.40
C GLU A 33 9.59 -14.39 6.31
N ALA A 34 10.04 -13.30 5.71
CA ALA A 34 9.76 -12.02 6.33
C ALA A 34 8.25 -12.04 6.60
N ASP A 35 7.86 -12.19 7.87
CA ASP A 35 6.62 -11.66 8.40
C ASP A 35 6.69 -10.15 8.14
N ALA A 36 6.54 -9.76 6.87
CA ALA A 36 6.07 -8.46 6.49
C ALA A 36 4.64 -8.48 7.03
N ALA A 37 4.52 -8.11 8.32
CA ALA A 37 3.25 -7.82 8.93
C ALA A 37 2.43 -7.02 7.91
N PRO A 38 1.15 -7.34 7.71
CA PRO A 38 0.34 -6.66 6.72
C PRO A 38 0.49 -5.16 6.94
N ASN A 39 1.06 -4.45 5.96
CA ASN A 39 1.33 -3.04 6.14
C ASN A 39 -0.02 -2.36 6.44
N SER A 40 -0.04 -1.62 7.54
CA SER A 40 -1.28 -1.08 8.05
C SER A 40 -1.69 0.04 7.11
N VAL A 41 -2.86 -0.08 6.47
CA VAL A 41 -3.32 0.99 5.59
C VAL A 41 -3.49 2.28 6.41
N PRO A 42 -2.79 3.38 6.08
CA PRO A 42 -2.95 4.62 6.80
C PRO A 42 -4.36 5.16 6.60
N VAL A 43 -5.01 5.62 7.68
CA VAL A 43 -6.42 6.04 7.70
C VAL A 43 -6.55 7.53 7.94
N ILE A 44 -7.34 8.21 7.10
CA ILE A 44 -7.68 9.63 7.32
C ILE A 44 -8.60 9.76 8.54
N LEU A 45 -8.12 10.40 9.61
CA LEU A 45 -8.94 10.71 10.79
C LEU A 45 -9.70 12.01 10.61
N GLU A 46 -8.98 13.07 10.24
CA GLU A 46 -9.49 14.43 10.19
C GLU A 46 -8.92 15.17 8.99
N THR A 47 -9.71 16.10 8.47
CA THR A 47 -9.26 17.05 7.45
C THR A 47 -9.83 18.41 7.77
N THR A 48 -8.96 19.39 7.87
CA THR A 48 -9.31 20.79 8.12
C THR A 48 -8.96 21.60 6.90
N PHE A 49 -9.96 22.26 6.34
CA PHE A 49 -9.82 23.21 5.25
C PHE A 49 -10.01 24.64 5.77
N PRO A 50 -9.40 25.64 5.13
CA PRO A 50 -9.56 27.04 5.51
C PRO A 50 -10.96 27.58 5.19
N SER A 51 -11.62 27.02 4.17
CA SER A 51 -13.00 27.35 3.78
C SER A 51 -13.98 26.22 4.15
N GLY A 52 -15.26 26.56 4.33
CA GLY A 52 -16.31 25.70 4.95
C GLY A 52 -16.71 24.43 4.19
N SER A 53 -17.99 24.06 4.24
CA SER A 53 -18.49 22.76 3.74
C SER A 53 -18.31 22.51 2.25
N VAL A 54 -18.15 23.56 1.44
CA VAL A 54 -17.69 23.50 0.05
C VAL A 54 -16.39 24.28 -0.02
N LEU A 55 -15.35 23.63 -0.55
CA LEU A 55 -14.01 24.19 -0.62
C LEU A 55 -13.98 25.22 -1.74
N ALA A 56 -13.85 26.48 -1.36
CA ALA A 56 -13.76 27.59 -2.30
C ALA A 56 -12.29 27.96 -2.46
N ILE A 57 -11.61 27.29 -3.38
CA ILE A 57 -10.16 27.47 -3.59
C ILE A 57 -9.96 28.63 -4.56
N ARG A 58 -9.13 29.59 -4.15
CA ARG A 58 -8.73 30.71 -4.99
C ARG A 58 -7.45 30.38 -5.71
N LYS A 59 -7.40 30.63 -7.02
CA LYS A 59 -6.28 30.20 -7.86
C LYS A 59 -4.95 30.85 -7.48
N ASP A 60 -5.00 32.06 -6.91
CA ASP A 60 -3.81 32.87 -6.59
C ASP A 60 -3.53 32.99 -5.07
N GLU A 61 -4.27 32.28 -4.22
CA GLU A 61 -4.10 32.35 -2.76
C GLU A 61 -3.51 31.05 -2.21
N GLN A 62 -2.60 31.17 -1.23
CA GLN A 62 -2.06 30.01 -0.53
C GLN A 62 -3.03 29.53 0.54
N GLU A 63 -3.72 28.43 0.28
CA GLU A 63 -4.65 27.83 1.22
C GLU A 63 -4.07 26.50 1.74
N PRO A 64 -3.59 26.45 2.99
CA PRO A 64 -3.09 25.19 3.56
C PRO A 64 -4.26 24.29 3.95
N VAL A 65 -4.16 23.01 3.62
CA VAL A 65 -5.03 21.94 4.12
C VAL A 65 -4.27 21.13 5.14
N THR A 66 -4.90 20.91 6.28
CA THR A 66 -4.35 20.03 7.32
C THR A 66 -5.06 18.68 7.26
N ILE A 67 -4.30 17.60 7.11
CA ILE A 67 -4.82 16.23 7.15
C ILE A 67 -4.17 15.50 8.31
N THR A 68 -4.99 14.93 9.19
CA THR A 68 -4.53 14.04 10.24
C THR A 68 -4.79 12.60 9.81
N VAL A 69 -3.72 11.82 9.76
CA VAL A 69 -3.71 10.41 9.36
C VAL A 69 -3.29 9.56 10.54
N ARG A 70 -3.91 8.40 10.72
CA ARG A 70 -3.44 7.35 11.61
C ARG A 70 -2.76 6.25 10.82
N ASP A 71 -1.56 5.92 11.21
CA ASP A 71 -0.77 4.84 10.66
C ASP A 71 -0.18 4.02 11.80
N LEU A 72 -0.35 2.69 11.75
CA LEU A 72 0.21 1.79 12.75
C LEU A 72 1.62 1.32 12.35
N ASP A 73 2.01 1.49 11.09
CA ASP A 73 3.41 1.38 10.70
C ASP A 73 4.11 2.72 10.98
N LEU A 74 5.22 2.64 11.69
CA LEU A 74 6.01 3.80 12.11
C LEU A 74 7.32 3.89 11.36
N SER A 75 7.61 2.92 10.49
CA SER A 75 8.87 2.75 9.78
C SER A 75 8.86 3.33 8.37
N ASP A 76 7.68 3.66 7.85
CA ASP A 76 7.44 4.18 6.51
C ASP A 76 6.91 5.61 6.53
N ASP A 77 7.10 6.30 5.41
CA ASP A 77 6.53 7.62 5.17
C ASP A 77 5.09 7.50 4.69
N VAL A 78 4.25 8.47 5.06
CA VAL A 78 2.88 8.57 4.56
C VAL A 78 2.84 9.58 3.42
N PHE A 79 2.26 9.17 2.30
CA PHE A 79 2.03 9.99 1.12
C PHE A 79 0.55 10.33 0.99
N VAL A 80 0.28 11.59 0.65
CA VAL A 80 -1.08 12.07 0.36
C VAL A 80 -1.07 12.67 -1.04
N TYR A 81 -1.98 12.21 -1.89
CA TYR A 81 -2.14 12.63 -3.27
C TYR A 81 -3.53 13.24 -3.46
N PHE A 82 -3.59 14.42 -4.05
CA PHE A 82 -4.84 15.09 -4.35
C PHE A 82 -5.18 15.01 -5.84
N TYR A 83 -6.42 14.61 -6.11
CA TYR A 83 -6.98 14.50 -7.45
C TYR A 83 -8.23 15.36 -7.56
N VAL A 84 -8.47 15.90 -8.76
CA VAL A 84 -9.69 16.64 -9.07
C VAL A 84 -10.43 15.90 -10.17
N ASP A 85 -11.73 15.69 -9.97
CA ASP A 85 -12.63 14.90 -10.83
C ASP A 85 -12.10 13.51 -11.16
N TYR A 86 -11.56 12.88 -10.13
CA TYR A 86 -11.02 11.53 -10.22
C TYR A 86 -12.11 10.54 -10.70
N GLY A 87 -11.81 9.79 -11.77
CA GLY A 87 -12.73 8.84 -12.41
C GLY A 87 -13.22 9.24 -13.80
N GLN A 88 -12.88 10.44 -14.28
CA GLN A 88 -13.17 10.88 -15.65
C GLN A 88 -12.23 10.22 -16.69
N PRO A 89 -12.60 10.15 -17.99
CA PRO A 89 -11.81 9.47 -19.03
C PRO A 89 -10.38 10.03 -19.20
N GLU A 90 -10.17 11.29 -18.84
CA GLU A 90 -8.89 12.00 -18.92
C GLU A 90 -8.26 12.20 -17.53
N ASN A 91 -8.22 11.15 -16.71
CA ASN A 91 -7.57 11.23 -15.40
C ASN A 91 -6.07 11.53 -15.55
N GLY A 92 -5.65 12.71 -15.09
CA GLY A 92 -4.26 13.12 -14.98
C GLY A 92 -3.54 12.53 -13.75
N PRO A 93 -2.23 12.82 -13.60
CA PRO A 93 -1.53 12.62 -12.32
C PRO A 93 -2.21 13.44 -11.20
N PRO A 94 -1.93 13.13 -9.92
CA PRO A 94 -2.37 13.98 -8.83
C PRO A 94 -1.88 15.41 -9.08
N LEU A 95 -2.76 16.38 -8.81
CA LEU A 95 -2.46 17.79 -8.98
C LEU A 95 -1.60 18.34 -7.85
N ASN A 96 -1.58 17.63 -6.71
CA ASN A 96 -0.74 17.96 -5.58
C ASN A 96 -0.35 16.71 -4.78
N GLU A 97 0.80 16.77 -4.11
CA GLU A 97 1.31 15.74 -3.23
C GLU A 97 1.97 16.34 -1.98
N CYS A 98 1.81 15.67 -0.84
CA CYS A 98 2.51 16.00 0.39
C CYS A 98 2.92 14.69 1.11
N THR A 99 3.99 14.77 1.89
CA THR A 99 4.57 13.61 2.59
C THR A 99 4.71 13.91 4.08
N GLY A 100 4.31 12.96 4.90
CA GLY A 100 4.44 12.97 6.35
C GLY A 100 5.50 11.96 6.77
N PRO A 101 6.59 12.40 7.42
CA PRO A 101 7.70 11.51 7.74
C PRO A 101 7.28 10.41 8.72
N ALA A 102 7.99 9.29 8.67
CA ALA A 102 7.90 8.19 9.62
C ALA A 102 8.02 8.63 11.10
N GLY A 103 7.50 7.82 12.02
CA GLY A 103 7.80 7.90 13.46
C GLY A 103 6.67 8.35 14.40
N GLN A 104 5.45 8.59 13.92
CA GLN A 104 4.28 8.86 14.77
C GLN A 104 3.05 8.08 14.31
N VAL A 105 2.24 7.62 15.27
CA VAL A 105 0.99 6.90 14.99
C VAL A 105 -0.03 7.82 14.34
N ASP A 106 -0.25 8.99 14.94
CA ASP A 106 -1.11 10.02 14.36
C ASP A 106 -0.20 11.11 13.80
N ARG A 107 -0.27 11.34 12.49
CA ARG A 107 0.57 12.30 11.75
C ARG A 107 -0.32 13.41 11.20
N THR A 108 0.04 14.66 11.48
CA THR A 108 -0.64 15.83 10.93
C THR A 108 0.21 16.43 9.83
N LEU A 109 -0.30 16.38 8.59
CA LEU A 109 0.35 16.89 7.40
C LEU A 109 -0.28 18.23 7.00
N ASN A 110 0.57 19.20 6.67
CA ASN A 110 0.13 20.46 6.07
C ASN A 110 0.44 20.42 4.57
N CYS A 111 -0.61 20.36 3.76
CA CYS A 111 -0.54 20.23 2.33
C CYS A 111 -0.99 21.53 1.69
N ASP A 112 -0.13 22.10 0.86
CA ASP A 112 -0.51 23.20 -0.03
C ASP A 112 -1.48 22.64 -1.08
N ILE A 113 -2.54 23.35 -1.45
CA ILE A 113 -3.51 22.91 -2.47
C ILE A 113 -3.70 23.94 -3.61
N ASN A 114 -2.76 24.87 -3.79
CA ASN A 114 -2.92 25.98 -4.73
C ASN A 114 -2.95 25.51 -6.19
N SER A 115 -2.28 24.39 -6.48
CA SER A 115 -2.25 23.79 -7.81
C SER A 115 -3.56 23.11 -8.22
N LEU A 116 -4.51 22.89 -7.31
CA LEU A 116 -5.74 22.15 -7.60
C LEU A 116 -6.61 22.85 -8.66
N CYS A 117 -6.57 24.18 -8.73
CA CYS A 117 -7.34 24.97 -9.69
C CYS A 117 -6.54 25.35 -10.97
N PHE A 118 -5.30 24.86 -11.13
CA PHE A 118 -4.47 25.26 -12.26
C PHE A 118 -4.95 24.68 -13.59
N SER A 119 -5.41 23.43 -13.60
CA SER A 119 -5.92 22.74 -14.78
C SER A 119 -7.37 23.08 -15.13
N ILE A 120 -8.09 23.79 -14.24
CA ILE A 120 -9.49 24.16 -14.45
C ILE A 120 -9.55 25.50 -15.21
N PRO A 121 -10.16 25.56 -16.40
CA PRO A 121 -10.34 26.81 -17.15
C PRO A 121 -11.31 27.76 -16.45
N LEU A 122 -11.02 29.07 -16.48
CA LEU A 122 -11.91 30.11 -15.96
C LEU A 122 -12.67 30.81 -17.10
N PRO A 123 -13.91 31.29 -16.87
CA PRO A 123 -14.68 31.17 -15.62
C PRO A 123 -15.19 29.74 -15.42
N ASP A 124 -14.93 29.19 -14.25
CA ASP A 124 -15.49 27.92 -13.83
C ASP A 124 -16.65 28.20 -12.87
N THR A 125 -17.83 27.69 -13.22
CA THR A 125 -19.02 27.74 -12.38
C THR A 125 -19.43 26.35 -11.90
N GLY A 126 -18.63 25.33 -12.24
CA GLY A 126 -18.85 23.94 -11.89
C GLY A 126 -18.47 23.65 -10.44
N GLN A 127 -19.04 22.56 -9.92
CA GLN A 127 -18.51 21.90 -8.75
C GLN A 127 -17.63 20.74 -9.21
N HIS A 128 -16.49 20.60 -8.56
CA HIS A 128 -15.53 19.53 -8.82
C HIS A 128 -15.41 18.62 -7.61
N PHE A 129 -15.05 17.36 -7.83
CA PHE A 129 -14.74 16.44 -6.75
C PHE A 129 -13.25 16.48 -6.44
N LEU A 130 -12.88 16.96 -5.26
CA LEU A 130 -11.54 16.81 -4.71
C LEU A 130 -11.46 15.46 -4.00
N GLU A 131 -10.54 14.58 -4.40
CA GLU A 131 -10.24 13.33 -3.72
C GLU A 131 -8.82 13.36 -3.16
N ALA A 132 -8.67 13.11 -1.85
CA ALA A 132 -7.39 12.82 -1.23
C ALA A 132 -7.23 11.31 -1.10
N VAL A 133 -6.10 10.80 -1.60
CA VAL A 133 -5.70 9.40 -1.48
C VAL A 133 -4.46 9.33 -0.59
N VAL A 134 -4.53 8.53 0.47
CA VAL A 134 -3.46 8.34 1.45
C VAL A 134 -2.93 6.92 1.39
N THR A 135 -1.62 6.78 1.39
CA THR A 135 -0.90 5.50 1.34
C THR A 135 0.48 5.63 1.97
N ASP A 136 0.99 4.51 2.43
CA ASP A 136 2.35 4.23 2.89
C ASP A 136 3.37 4.01 1.75
N GLN A 137 2.90 3.89 0.50
CA GLN A 137 3.74 3.63 -0.65
C GLN A 137 3.77 4.79 -1.66
N ALA A 138 4.98 5.10 -2.13
CA ALA A 138 5.16 6.09 -3.19
C ALA A 138 4.52 5.61 -4.50
N ARG A 139 3.90 6.55 -5.23
CA ARG A 139 3.35 6.29 -6.57
C ARG A 139 4.47 5.94 -7.55
N LEU A 140 4.20 4.99 -8.44
CA LEU A 140 5.04 4.63 -9.57
C LEU A 140 5.13 5.81 -10.53
N ARG A 141 6.36 6.22 -10.86
CA ARG A 141 6.64 7.36 -11.76
C ARG A 141 6.48 7.03 -13.25
N SER A 142 6.25 5.77 -13.62
CA SER A 142 6.21 5.31 -15.02
C SER A 142 5.04 4.35 -15.30
N GLY A 143 4.30 4.61 -16.38
CA GLY A 143 3.18 3.79 -16.88
C GLY A 143 2.02 4.67 -17.39
N SER A 144 1.30 4.25 -18.44
CA SER A 144 0.14 4.99 -18.98
C SER A 144 -1.07 4.07 -19.05
N PRO A 145 -2.29 4.47 -18.63
CA PRO A 145 -2.61 5.65 -17.81
C PRO A 145 -2.40 5.35 -16.31
N SER A 146 -1.81 6.31 -15.61
CA SER A 146 -1.21 6.18 -14.27
C SER A 146 -2.09 6.67 -13.11
N ASN A 147 -3.40 6.81 -13.33
CA ASN A 147 -4.34 7.43 -12.39
C ASN A 147 -4.30 6.83 -10.97
N ARG A 148 -3.95 5.54 -10.83
CA ARG A 148 -3.54 4.89 -9.57
C ARG A 148 -2.34 3.96 -9.82
N ALA A 149 -1.24 4.51 -10.33
CA ALA A 149 -0.02 3.73 -10.48
C ALA A 149 0.62 3.50 -9.09
N PHE A 150 -0.05 2.77 -8.22
CA PHE A 150 0.54 2.26 -6.99
C PHE A 150 1.05 0.84 -7.25
N PRO A 151 2.08 0.39 -6.52
CA PRO A 151 2.45 -1.02 -6.53
C PRO A 151 1.24 -1.94 -6.26
N GLU A 152 1.25 -3.14 -6.82
CA GLU A 152 0.19 -4.12 -6.57
C GLU A 152 0.10 -4.44 -5.07
N GLY A 153 -1.13 -4.49 -4.54
CA GLY A 153 -1.36 -4.73 -3.11
C GLY A 153 -1.22 -3.51 -2.20
N THR A 154 -0.97 -2.31 -2.76
CA THR A 154 -0.92 -1.07 -1.97
C THR A 154 -2.25 -0.80 -1.29
N GLY A 155 -2.20 -0.65 0.04
CA GLY A 155 -3.33 -0.19 0.83
C GLY A 155 -3.57 1.31 0.64
N ILE A 156 -4.82 1.70 0.42
CA ILE A 156 -5.19 3.12 0.30
C ILE A 156 -6.38 3.47 1.20
N SER A 157 -6.33 4.66 1.78
CA SER A 157 -7.49 5.34 2.35
C SER A 157 -7.82 6.55 1.50
N GLN A 158 -9.11 6.80 1.26
CA GLN A 158 -9.54 7.89 0.40
C GLN A 158 -10.70 8.68 1.02
N ARG A 159 -10.72 9.99 0.78
CA ARG A 159 -11.81 10.88 1.18
C ARG A 159 -12.04 11.93 0.11
N ALA A 160 -13.31 12.27 -0.12
CA ALA A 160 -13.70 13.19 -1.17
C ALA A 160 -14.56 14.35 -0.64
N TRP A 161 -14.42 15.50 -1.29
CA TRP A 161 -15.14 16.73 -1.00
C TRP A 161 -15.58 17.42 -2.29
N LEU A 162 -16.58 18.30 -2.18
CA LEU A 162 -16.93 19.22 -3.24
C LEU A 162 -16.06 20.47 -3.15
N MET A 163 -15.52 20.90 -4.29
CA MET A 163 -14.78 22.14 -4.42
C MET A 163 -15.30 22.99 -5.59
N THR A 164 -14.99 24.28 -5.55
CA THR A 164 -15.19 25.23 -6.66
C THR A 164 -13.92 26.05 -6.81
N CYS A 165 -13.51 26.33 -8.04
CA CYS A 165 -12.40 27.23 -8.31
C CYS A 165 -12.88 28.67 -8.51
N ARG A 166 -12.20 29.63 -7.88
CA ARG A 166 -12.53 31.05 -7.97
C ARG A 166 -11.30 31.87 -8.37
N GLU A 167 -11.58 33.04 -8.95
CA GLU A 167 -10.61 34.12 -9.18
C GLU A 167 -10.08 34.73 -7.87
#